data_AF-A0AA88AJE6-F1
#
_entry.id   AF-A0AA88AJE6-F1
#
_cell.length_a   1.000
_cell.length_b   1.000
_cell.length_c   1.000
_cell.angle_alpha   90.00
_cell.angle_beta   90.00
_cell.angle_gamma   90.00
#
_symmetry.space_group_name_H-M   'P 1'
#
loop_
_entity.id
_entity.type
_entity.pdbx_description
1 polymer ?
#
loop_
_entity_poly.entity_id
_entity_poly.type
_entity_poly.pdbx_seq_one_letter_code
_entity_poly.pdbx_strand_id
1 'polypeptide(L)'
;MNDLRERLARVEDFVGVPQSDGAESLAVQGEQQARTIASLREALQELSRTMTERFEMVVRNMESLAVGVKDKLSDMETDGGESGTMSGESDPTVKSKGCFTCGGPHMAKNCPSKVKLSAIFAAEAAREAAGVADDDEDVARTTALQIVCDGGVSGACGRGRVRSVMVRTIEWLRGWLHERECSGADSVDFEVARVTLCCVGADRRMATWVAKWTRMQRCRLGGFLSQED
;
A
#
# COMPACT_ATOMS: atom_id res chain seq x y z
N MET A 1 50.20 22.74 -39.64
CA MET A 1 49.84 21.31 -39.46
C MET A 1 49.97 20.82 -38.02
N ASN A 2 50.90 21.34 -37.20
CA ASN A 2 51.07 20.88 -35.81
C ASN A 2 49.90 21.25 -34.87
N ASP A 3 49.26 22.40 -35.07
CA ASP A 3 48.14 22.87 -34.24
C ASP A 3 46.90 21.95 -34.29
N LEU A 4 46.58 21.43 -35.48
CA LEU A 4 45.51 20.44 -35.67
C LEU A 4 45.79 19.14 -34.94
N ARG A 5 47.07 18.72 -34.91
CA ARG A 5 47.50 17.48 -34.25
C ARG A 5 47.38 17.59 -32.74
N GLU A 6 47.72 18.75 -32.19
CA GLU A 6 47.61 19.03 -30.75
C GLU A 6 46.14 19.15 -30.30
N ARG A 7 45.29 19.72 -31.15
CA ARG A 7 43.84 19.75 -30.92
C ARG A 7 43.21 18.36 -31.03
N LEU A 8 43.66 17.52 -31.96
CA LEU A 8 43.21 16.13 -32.08
C LEU A 8 43.60 15.32 -30.84
N ALA A 9 44.84 15.45 -30.37
CA ALA A 9 45.32 14.77 -29.17
C ALA A 9 44.53 15.18 -27.92
N ARG A 10 44.19 16.47 -27.77
CA ARG A 10 43.29 16.93 -26.68
C ARG A 10 41.90 16.36 -26.79
N VAL A 11 41.34 16.23 -28.00
CA VAL A 11 40.02 15.62 -28.20
C VAL A 11 40.08 14.13 -27.92
N GLU A 12 41.13 13.41 -28.31
CA GLU A 12 41.31 11.99 -28.00
C GLU A 12 41.46 11.73 -26.50
N ASP A 13 42.18 12.60 -25.80
CA ASP A 13 42.36 12.55 -24.35
C ASP A 13 41.06 12.92 -23.61
N PHE A 14 40.31 13.91 -24.12
CA PHE A 14 39.03 14.34 -23.54
C PHE A 14 37.88 13.37 -23.82
N VAL A 15 37.87 12.75 -25.01
CA VAL A 15 36.94 11.67 -25.35
C VAL A 15 37.31 10.40 -24.60
N GLY A 16 38.53 10.33 -24.05
CA GLY A 16 38.99 9.23 -23.22
C GLY A 16 38.79 7.93 -23.96
N VAL A 17 39.48 7.76 -25.11
CA VAL A 17 39.51 6.45 -25.78
C VAL A 17 40.00 5.45 -24.73
N PRO A 18 39.14 4.59 -24.20
CA PRO A 18 39.55 3.72 -23.12
C PRO A 18 40.63 2.80 -23.69
N GLN A 19 41.83 2.85 -23.12
CA GLN A 19 42.86 1.88 -23.43
C GLN A 19 42.26 0.50 -23.12
N SER A 20 42.15 -0.30 -24.17
CA SER A 20 41.10 -1.29 -24.41
C SER A 20 41.19 -2.60 -23.62
N ASP A 21 41.76 -2.59 -22.41
CA ASP A 21 42.00 -3.84 -21.68
C ASP A 21 40.98 -4.12 -20.56
N GLY A 22 39.98 -3.24 -20.36
CA GLY A 22 38.92 -3.44 -19.35
C GLY A 22 37.61 -2.71 -19.60
N ALA A 23 37.46 -1.99 -20.70
CA ALA A 23 36.17 -1.41 -21.07
C ALA A 23 35.27 -2.52 -21.64
N GLU A 24 34.51 -3.19 -20.78
CA GLU A 24 33.31 -3.88 -21.24
C GLU A 24 32.55 -2.91 -22.14
N SER A 25 32.29 -3.33 -23.38
CA SER A 25 31.58 -2.48 -24.34
C SER A 25 30.30 -2.00 -23.69
N LEU A 26 30.05 -0.69 -23.69
CA LEU A 26 28.82 -0.09 -23.17
C LEU A 26 27.55 -0.79 -23.72
N ALA A 27 27.66 -1.42 -24.90
CA ALA A 27 26.62 -2.27 -25.46
C ALA A 27 26.34 -3.52 -24.61
N VAL A 28 27.36 -4.22 -24.14
CA VAL A 28 27.24 -5.40 -23.26
C VAL A 28 26.66 -5.00 -21.91
N GLN A 29 27.13 -3.88 -21.34
CA GLN A 29 26.59 -3.36 -20.09
C GLN A 29 25.11 -2.98 -20.23
N GLY A 30 24.74 -2.31 -21.32
CA GLY A 30 23.35 -1.94 -21.61
C GLY A 30 22.45 -3.17 -21.79
N GLU A 31 22.95 -4.22 -22.46
CA GLU A 31 22.23 -5.48 -22.61
C GLU A 31 22.03 -6.18 -21.26
N GLN A 32 23.07 -6.21 -20.42
CA GLN A 32 22.97 -6.81 -19.09
C GLN A 32 21.96 -6.05 -18.22
N GLN A 33 21.96 -4.73 -18.24
CA GLN A 33 20.97 -3.91 -17.53
C GLN A 33 19.54 -4.14 -18.03
N ALA A 34 19.35 -4.27 -19.35
CA ALA A 34 18.04 -4.57 -19.92
C ALA A 34 17.49 -5.93 -19.43
N ARG A 35 18.35 -6.95 -19.30
CA ARG A 35 17.99 -8.26 -18.73
C ARG A 35 17.61 -8.16 -17.25
N THR A 36 18.36 -7.41 -16.46
CA THR A 36 18.04 -7.20 -15.04
C THR A 36 16.70 -6.48 -14.89
N ILE A 37 16.44 -5.43 -15.69
CA ILE A 37 15.16 -4.71 -15.66
C ILE A 37 14.00 -5.65 -16.06
N ALA A 38 14.18 -6.50 -17.06
CA ALA A 38 13.17 -7.47 -17.45
C ALA A 38 12.87 -8.48 -16.33
N SER A 39 13.89 -9.05 -15.71
CA SER A 39 13.76 -10.00 -14.60
C SER A 39 13.07 -9.37 -13.37
N LEU A 40 13.42 -8.13 -13.02
CA LEU A 40 12.76 -7.42 -11.91
C LEU A 40 11.28 -7.13 -12.18
N ARG A 41 10.92 -6.82 -13.43
CA ARG A 41 9.52 -6.62 -13.82
C ARG A 41 8.70 -7.90 -13.68
N GLU A 42 9.26 -9.04 -14.09
CA GLU A 42 8.62 -10.35 -13.95
C GLU A 42 8.42 -10.70 -12.46
N ALA A 43 9.44 -10.50 -11.63
CA ALA A 43 9.35 -10.73 -10.19
C ALA A 43 8.29 -9.85 -9.51
N LEU A 44 8.18 -8.56 -9.89
CA LEU A 44 7.15 -7.66 -9.37
C LEU A 44 5.74 -8.07 -9.80
N GLN A 45 5.57 -8.54 -11.03
CA GLN A 45 4.28 -9.05 -11.51
C GLN A 45 3.86 -10.31 -10.73
N GLU A 46 4.78 -11.23 -10.50
CA GLU A 46 4.52 -12.46 -9.74
C GLU A 46 4.19 -12.17 -8.26
N LEU A 47 4.90 -11.23 -7.64
CA LEU A 47 4.59 -10.76 -6.29
C LEU A 47 3.18 -10.14 -6.23
N SER A 48 2.84 -9.29 -7.19
CA SER A 48 1.51 -8.66 -7.28
C SER A 48 0.39 -9.70 -7.42
N ARG A 49 0.59 -10.70 -8.30
CA ARG A 49 -0.32 -11.83 -8.47
C ARG A 49 -0.51 -12.60 -7.16
N THR A 50 0.59 -12.95 -6.51
CA THR A 50 0.58 -13.69 -5.24
C THR A 50 -0.11 -12.91 -4.12
N MET A 51 0.13 -11.60 -4.02
CA MET A 51 -0.54 -10.75 -3.04
C MET A 51 -2.04 -10.70 -3.30
N THR A 52 -2.46 -10.55 -4.55
CA THR A 52 -3.87 -10.51 -4.94
C THR A 52 -4.58 -11.81 -4.57
N GLU A 53 -3.99 -12.97 -4.88
CA GLU A 53 -4.54 -14.29 -4.51
C GLU A 53 -4.67 -14.46 -2.99
N ARG A 54 -3.68 -14.01 -2.22
CA ARG A 54 -3.73 -14.03 -0.75
C ARG A 54 -4.80 -13.10 -0.19
N PHE A 55 -4.94 -11.90 -0.75
CA PHE A 55 -5.97 -10.96 -0.34
C PHE A 55 -7.38 -11.51 -0.62
N GLU A 56 -7.61 -12.08 -1.80
CA GLU A 56 -8.89 -12.72 -2.12
C GLU A 56 -9.21 -13.88 -1.17
N MET A 57 -8.21 -14.67 -0.78
CA MET A 57 -8.38 -15.74 0.20
C MET A 57 -8.77 -15.19 1.58
N VAL A 58 -8.12 -14.13 2.05
CA VAL A 58 -8.45 -13.47 3.32
C VAL A 58 -9.87 -12.90 3.29
N VAL A 59 -10.25 -12.22 2.21
CA VAL A 59 -11.60 -11.66 2.04
C VAL A 59 -12.65 -12.78 2.08
N ARG A 60 -12.44 -13.87 1.34
CA ARG A 60 -13.34 -15.05 1.36
C ARG A 60 -13.47 -15.66 2.76
N ASN A 61 -12.36 -15.77 3.48
CA ASN A 61 -12.37 -16.28 4.86
C ASN A 61 -13.13 -15.33 5.81
N MET A 62 -13.00 -14.02 5.63
CA MET A 62 -13.70 -13.01 6.41
C MET A 62 -15.21 -13.03 6.14
N GLU A 63 -15.63 -13.19 4.87
CA GLU A 63 -17.04 -13.33 4.49
C GLU A 63 -17.66 -14.61 5.07
N SER A 64 -16.95 -15.74 4.99
CA SER A 64 -17.39 -17.00 5.58
C SER A 64 -17.54 -16.89 7.11
N LEU A 65 -16.60 -16.22 7.78
CA LEU A 65 -16.70 -15.95 9.21
C LEU A 65 -17.89 -15.05 9.54
N ALA A 66 -18.15 -14.02 8.73
CA ALA A 66 -19.28 -13.12 8.93
C ALA A 66 -20.63 -13.84 8.84
N VAL A 67 -20.78 -14.77 7.88
CA VAL A 67 -21.98 -15.63 7.78
C VAL A 67 -22.10 -16.54 9.01
N GLY A 68 -21.04 -17.23 9.40
CA GLY A 68 -21.09 -18.14 10.55
C GLY A 68 -21.36 -17.43 11.89
N VAL A 69 -20.91 -16.18 12.05
CA VAL A 69 -21.26 -15.35 13.21
C VAL A 69 -22.71 -14.91 13.16
N LYS A 70 -23.22 -14.55 11.97
CA LYS A 70 -24.62 -14.17 11.78
C LYS A 70 -25.57 -15.32 12.12
N ASP A 71 -25.27 -16.53 11.65
CA ASP A 71 -26.10 -17.71 11.91
C ASP A 71 -26.19 -18.01 13.41
N LYS A 72 -25.05 -17.93 14.12
CA LYS A 72 -25.02 -18.08 15.58
C LYS A 72 -25.77 -16.99 16.33
N LEU A 73 -25.80 -15.76 15.82
CA LEU A 73 -26.57 -14.66 16.40
C LEU A 73 -28.07 -14.88 16.19
N SER A 74 -28.51 -15.32 15.01
CA SER A 74 -29.91 -15.62 14.76
C SER A 74 -30.45 -16.76 15.64
N ASP A 75 -29.63 -17.76 15.96
CA ASP A 75 -30.01 -18.85 16.87
C ASP A 75 -30.22 -18.36 18.32
N MET A 76 -29.59 -17.25 18.71
CA MET A 76 -29.75 -16.67 20.05
C MET A 76 -30.95 -15.73 20.16
N GLU A 77 -31.44 -15.16 19.05
CA GLU A 77 -32.57 -14.23 19.06
C GLU A 77 -33.93 -14.93 19.22
N THR A 78 -34.02 -16.24 18.97
CA THR A 78 -35.30 -16.99 19.02
C THR A 78 -35.74 -17.48 20.41
N ASP A 79 -34.89 -17.39 21.44
CA ASP A 79 -35.24 -17.84 22.82
C ASP A 79 -35.56 -16.67 23.78
N GLY A 80 -35.89 -15.49 23.24
CA GLY A 80 -36.39 -14.33 23.99
C GLY A 80 -37.83 -14.48 24.49
N GLY A 81 -38.15 -15.60 25.15
CA GLY A 81 -39.36 -15.79 25.95
C GLY A 81 -39.19 -15.18 27.34
N GLU A 82 -40.11 -14.28 27.69
CA GLU A 82 -40.44 -13.79 29.04
C GLU A 82 -39.33 -13.08 29.83
N SER A 83 -39.41 -11.74 29.74
CA SER A 83 -38.88 -10.77 30.70
C SER A 83 -39.40 -11.03 32.12
N GLY A 84 -38.71 -11.90 32.86
CA GLY A 84 -38.79 -11.97 34.32
C GLY A 84 -37.92 -10.88 34.95
N THR A 85 -38.55 -9.79 35.40
CA THR A 85 -37.94 -8.83 36.33
C THR A 85 -37.59 -9.53 37.65
N MET A 86 -36.32 -9.83 37.87
CA MET A 86 -35.78 -10.29 39.16
C MET A 86 -34.87 -9.20 39.72
N SER A 87 -35.48 -8.30 40.48
CA SER A 87 -34.82 -7.50 41.50
C SER A 87 -34.51 -8.42 42.69
N GLY A 88 -33.23 -8.65 43.02
CA GLY A 88 -32.88 -9.37 44.24
C GLY A 88 -31.45 -9.89 44.29
N GLU A 89 -30.66 -9.24 45.15
CA GLU A 89 -29.59 -9.78 45.99
C GLU A 89 -28.36 -10.46 45.35
N SER A 90 -27.21 -9.92 45.74
CA SER A 90 -25.86 -10.36 45.41
C SER A 90 -25.54 -11.74 46.00
N ASP A 91 -25.60 -12.76 45.16
CA ASP A 91 -25.14 -14.12 45.46
C ASP A 91 -23.72 -14.33 44.86
N PRO A 92 -22.67 -14.60 45.66
CA PRO A 92 -21.28 -14.71 45.20
C PRO A 92 -20.96 -16.07 44.55
N THR A 93 -21.81 -16.56 43.65
CA THR A 93 -21.62 -17.86 42.97
C THR A 93 -21.79 -17.77 41.44
N VAL A 94 -21.65 -16.58 40.86
CA VAL A 94 -21.49 -16.42 39.41
C VAL A 94 -20.14 -17.00 39.02
N LYS A 95 -20.16 -18.24 38.51
CA LYS A 95 -19.01 -18.95 37.94
C LYS A 95 -18.33 -18.03 36.93
N SER A 96 -17.24 -17.38 37.35
CA SER A 96 -16.47 -16.48 36.51
C SER A 96 -16.08 -17.24 35.25
N LYS A 97 -16.63 -16.83 34.09
CA LYS A 97 -16.22 -17.32 32.78
C LYS A 97 -14.70 -17.26 32.76
N GLY A 98 -14.05 -18.40 32.53
CA GLY A 98 -12.61 -18.57 32.69
C GLY A 98 -11.78 -17.63 31.79
N CYS A 99 -10.51 -17.94 31.63
CA CYS A 99 -9.58 -17.09 30.90
C CYS A 99 -10.04 -16.93 29.46
N PHE A 100 -10.41 -15.73 29.04
CA PHE A 100 -10.81 -15.46 27.66
C PHE A 100 -9.69 -15.71 26.63
N THR A 101 -8.43 -15.77 27.06
CA THR A 101 -7.27 -16.01 26.18
C THR A 101 -7.07 -17.50 25.87
N CYS A 102 -7.37 -18.41 26.80
CA CYS A 102 -7.09 -19.84 26.62
C CYS A 102 -8.23 -20.78 27.04
N GLY A 103 -9.35 -20.26 27.53
CA GLY A 103 -10.50 -21.02 28.04
C GLY A 103 -10.30 -21.71 29.39
N GLY A 104 -9.16 -21.53 30.06
CA GLY A 104 -8.83 -22.23 31.33
C GLY A 104 -9.50 -21.64 32.58
N PRO A 105 -9.50 -22.34 33.73
CA PRO A 105 -10.20 -21.92 34.96
C PRO A 105 -9.40 -20.87 35.78
N HIS A 106 -8.92 -19.82 35.13
CA HIS A 106 -8.18 -18.72 35.76
C HIS A 106 -8.57 -17.40 35.10
N MET A 107 -8.27 -16.26 35.73
CA MET A 107 -8.47 -14.96 35.08
C MET A 107 -7.39 -14.68 34.04
N ALA A 108 -7.69 -13.90 32.98
CA ALA A 108 -6.72 -13.54 31.94
C ALA A 108 -5.43 -12.87 32.46
N LYS A 109 -5.47 -12.26 33.66
CA LYS A 109 -4.27 -11.74 34.33
C LYS A 109 -3.30 -12.86 34.77
N ASN A 110 -3.82 -14.03 35.14
CA ASN A 110 -3.06 -15.18 35.64
C ASN A 110 -2.89 -16.28 34.59
N CYS A 111 -2.95 -15.92 33.30
CA CYS A 111 -2.87 -16.91 32.24
C CYS A 111 -1.43 -17.42 32.04
N PRO A 112 -1.18 -18.74 32.20
CA PRO A 112 0.17 -19.29 32.05
C PRO A 112 0.70 -19.17 30.63
N SER A 113 -0.17 -19.06 29.61
CA SER A 113 0.26 -18.83 28.22
C SER A 113 0.81 -17.42 27.99
N LYS A 114 0.55 -16.47 28.91
CA LYS A 114 1.06 -15.10 28.81
C LYS A 114 2.58 -15.04 28.89
N VAL A 115 3.20 -15.95 29.66
CA VAL A 115 4.66 -16.10 29.76
C VAL A 115 5.27 -16.57 28.44
N LYS A 116 4.58 -17.47 27.72
CA LYS A 116 5.05 -17.97 26.42
C LYS A 116 4.98 -16.87 25.36
N LEU A 117 3.92 -16.08 25.34
CA LEU A 117 3.79 -14.95 24.42
C LEU A 117 4.81 -13.85 24.73
N SER A 118 5.03 -13.51 26.01
CA SER A 118 6.06 -12.53 26.36
C SER A 118 7.47 -12.98 25.97
N ALA A 119 7.77 -14.28 26.01
CA ALA A 119 9.08 -14.78 25.57
C ALA A 119 9.27 -14.65 24.05
N ILE A 120 8.23 -14.84 23.25
CA ILE A 120 8.28 -14.65 21.79
C ILE A 120 8.50 -13.17 21.46
N PHE A 121 7.72 -12.27 22.07
CA PHE A 121 7.88 -10.83 21.85
C PHE A 121 9.22 -10.30 22.40
N ALA A 122 9.71 -10.83 23.52
CA ALA A 122 11.03 -10.46 24.04
C ALA A 122 12.17 -10.99 23.15
N ALA A 123 12.03 -12.17 22.56
CA ALA A 123 12.99 -12.69 21.60
C ALA A 123 13.00 -11.85 20.31
N GLU A 124 11.85 -11.38 19.86
CA GLU A 124 11.72 -10.50 18.69
C GLU A 124 12.32 -9.11 18.96
N ALA A 125 11.99 -8.49 20.09
CA ALA A 125 12.59 -7.23 20.53
C ALA A 125 14.12 -7.35 20.73
N ALA A 126 14.62 -8.52 21.18
CA ALA A 126 16.05 -8.76 21.27
C ALA A 126 16.72 -8.90 19.90
N ARG A 127 16.03 -9.42 18.87
CA ARG A 127 16.54 -9.46 17.50
C ARG A 127 16.60 -8.07 16.87
N GLU A 128 15.62 -7.22 17.15
CA GLU A 128 15.65 -5.80 16.75
C GLU A 128 16.79 -5.05 17.48
N ALA A 129 16.97 -5.26 18.78
CA ALA A 129 18.03 -4.62 19.56
C ALA A 129 19.43 -5.14 19.24
N ALA A 130 19.55 -6.39 18.77
CA ALA A 130 20.81 -6.97 18.35
C ALA A 130 21.34 -6.37 17.04
N GLY A 131 20.58 -5.49 16.38
CA GLY A 131 21.09 -4.66 15.29
C GLY A 131 21.85 -5.47 14.25
N VAL A 132 21.27 -6.60 13.82
CA VAL A 132 21.74 -7.26 12.60
C VAL A 132 21.39 -6.28 11.48
N ALA A 133 22.32 -5.36 11.24
CA ALA A 133 22.42 -4.65 10.00
C ALA A 133 22.64 -5.74 8.95
N ASP A 134 21.56 -6.13 8.27
CA ASP A 134 21.70 -6.68 6.95
C ASP A 134 22.38 -5.58 6.13
N ASP A 135 23.71 -5.69 5.99
CA ASP A 135 24.54 -4.90 5.08
C ASP A 135 24.16 -5.25 3.64
N ASP A 136 22.95 -4.85 3.22
CA ASP A 136 22.58 -4.70 1.82
C ASP A 136 22.70 -3.22 1.47
N GLU A 137 23.94 -2.85 1.14
CA GLU A 137 24.25 -1.68 0.32
C GLU A 137 23.49 -1.80 -1.01
N ASP A 138 22.79 -0.74 -1.40
CA ASP A 138 22.03 -0.56 -2.65
C ASP A 138 20.62 -1.19 -2.78
N VAL A 139 19.66 -0.72 -1.97
CA VAL A 139 18.28 -0.54 -2.47
C VAL A 139 17.84 0.92 -2.31
N ALA A 140 17.91 1.59 -3.46
CA ALA A 140 17.35 2.88 -3.81
C ALA A 140 16.19 3.37 -2.93
N ARG A 141 16.35 4.59 -2.40
CA ARG A 141 15.34 5.65 -2.24
C ARG A 141 13.91 5.20 -2.56
N THR A 142 13.28 4.49 -1.64
CA THR A 142 11.84 4.64 -1.46
C THR A 142 11.67 5.94 -0.70
N THR A 143 11.30 7.00 -1.41
CA THR A 143 10.76 8.20 -0.80
C THR A 143 9.41 7.84 -0.19
N ALA A 144 9.44 7.11 0.92
CA ALA A 144 8.33 7.05 1.85
C ALA A 144 8.21 8.46 2.41
N LEU A 145 7.18 9.17 1.96
CA LEU A 145 6.64 10.34 2.66
C LEU A 145 6.15 9.85 4.03
N GLN A 146 7.08 9.67 4.97
CA GLN A 146 6.78 9.71 6.39
C GLN A 146 6.34 11.13 6.69
N ILE A 147 5.02 11.35 6.68
CA ILE A 147 4.44 12.44 7.46
C ILE A 147 4.66 12.01 8.91
N VAL A 148 5.79 12.43 9.47
CA VAL A 148 6.07 12.36 10.90
C VAL A 148 5.01 13.21 11.58
N CYS A 149 3.99 12.57 12.15
CA CYS A 149 3.14 13.15 13.16
C CYS A 149 3.89 13.05 14.49
N ASP A 150 4.84 13.95 14.71
CA ASP A 150 5.42 14.12 16.04
C ASP A 150 4.33 14.60 17.01
N GLY A 151 4.32 13.94 18.17
CA GLY A 151 3.22 13.90 19.10
C GLY A 151 2.85 15.23 19.74
N GLY A 152 1.59 15.28 20.16
CA GLY A 152 1.04 16.34 20.98
C GLY A 152 -0.39 15.99 21.36
N VAL A 153 -0.55 15.27 22.47
CA VAL A 153 -1.82 15.12 23.19
C VAL A 153 -2.46 16.49 23.39
N SER A 154 -3.48 16.84 22.59
CA SER A 154 -4.65 17.63 22.99
C SER A 154 -5.57 17.90 21.80
N GLY A 155 -6.85 17.59 22.00
CA GLY A 155 -8.07 18.15 21.41
C GLY A 155 -8.03 18.97 20.11
N ALA A 156 -8.95 18.60 19.21
CA ALA A 156 -9.46 19.35 18.06
C ALA A 156 -8.63 19.28 16.75
N CYS A 157 -8.85 18.21 15.98
CA CYS A 157 -8.46 18.17 14.57
C CYS A 157 -9.49 18.95 13.73
N GLY A 158 -9.18 20.21 13.42
CA GLY A 158 -9.99 21.09 12.59
C GLY A 158 -10.01 20.69 11.12
N ARG A 159 -11.18 20.85 10.48
CA ARG A 159 -11.52 20.61 9.06
C ARG A 159 -10.63 21.32 8.01
N GLY A 160 -9.61 22.06 8.42
CA GLY A 160 -8.74 22.84 7.53
C GLY A 160 -7.60 22.04 6.88
N ARG A 161 -7.16 20.92 7.47
CA ARG A 161 -5.92 20.23 7.04
C ARG A 161 -6.12 19.25 5.87
N VAL A 162 -7.33 18.72 5.69
CA VAL A 162 -7.67 17.80 4.57
C VAL A 162 -7.58 18.50 3.21
N ARG A 163 -7.88 19.82 3.16
CA ARG A 163 -7.81 20.60 1.91
C ARG A 163 -6.39 20.74 1.37
N SER A 164 -5.39 20.86 2.25
CA SER A 164 -3.98 21.04 1.82
C SER A 164 -3.39 19.79 1.18
N VAL A 165 -3.68 18.61 1.75
CA VAL A 165 -3.24 17.33 1.18
C VAL A 165 -3.94 17.09 -0.16
N MET A 166 -5.25 17.38 -0.22
CA MET A 166 -6.05 17.16 -1.42
C MET A 166 -5.64 18.05 -2.60
N VAL A 167 -5.33 19.35 -2.36
CA VAL A 167 -4.86 20.25 -3.44
C VAL A 167 -3.52 19.79 -3.99
N ARG A 168 -2.59 19.34 -3.13
CA ARG A 168 -1.30 18.81 -3.57
C ARG A 168 -1.42 17.51 -4.37
N THR A 169 -2.34 16.62 -3.99
CA THR A 169 -2.63 15.41 -4.76
C THR A 169 -3.23 15.73 -6.13
N ILE A 170 -4.14 16.72 -6.20
CA ILE A 170 -4.75 17.16 -7.46
C ILE A 170 -3.72 17.82 -8.39
N GLU A 171 -2.85 18.70 -7.87
CA GLU A 171 -1.80 19.34 -8.66
C GLU A 171 -0.76 18.33 -9.15
N TRP A 172 -0.38 17.35 -8.32
CA TRP A 172 0.50 16.25 -8.72
C TRP A 172 -0.12 15.40 -9.83
N LEU A 173 -1.39 14.99 -9.68
CA LEU A 173 -2.11 14.24 -10.71
C LEU A 173 -2.23 15.04 -12.02
N ARG A 174 -2.42 16.36 -11.94
CA ARG A 174 -2.52 17.23 -13.12
C ARG A 174 -1.17 17.36 -13.86
N GLY A 175 -0.06 17.44 -13.14
CA GLY A 175 1.28 17.41 -13.72
C GLY A 175 1.57 16.06 -14.39
N TRP A 176 1.27 14.97 -13.70
CA TRP A 176 1.44 13.61 -14.22
C TRP A 176 0.59 13.33 -15.47
N LEU A 177 -0.65 13.83 -15.53
CA LEU A 177 -1.50 13.70 -16.71
C LEU A 177 -0.95 14.50 -17.91
N HIS A 178 -0.48 15.72 -17.67
CA HIS A 178 0.05 16.59 -18.73
C HIS A 178 1.35 16.02 -19.32
N GLU A 179 2.20 15.42 -18.49
CA GLU A 179 3.42 14.74 -18.94
C GLU A 179 3.10 13.50 -19.78
N ARG A 180 1.99 12.81 -19.49
CA ARG A 180 1.52 11.65 -20.27
C ARG A 180 0.80 12.01 -21.57
N GLU A 181 0.01 13.07 -21.61
CA GLU A 181 -0.60 13.59 -22.84
C GLU A 181 0.46 13.99 -23.87
N CYS A 182 1.65 14.42 -23.43
CA CYS A 182 2.78 14.69 -24.32
C CYS A 182 3.50 13.42 -24.83
N SER A 183 3.28 12.26 -24.19
CA SER A 183 4.03 11.02 -24.48
C SER A 183 3.33 10.04 -25.42
N GLY A 184 2.09 10.33 -25.87
CA GLY A 184 1.39 9.52 -26.87
C GLY A 184 1.14 8.05 -26.47
N ALA A 185 1.09 7.77 -25.17
CA ALA A 185 0.90 6.42 -24.65
C ALA A 185 -0.59 6.04 -24.66
N ASP A 186 -1.05 5.49 -25.79
CA ASP A 186 -2.36 4.87 -25.92
C ASP A 186 -2.38 3.54 -25.15
N SER A 187 -3.23 3.45 -24.12
CA SER A 187 -3.50 2.29 -23.25
C SER A 187 -2.71 2.20 -21.93
N VAL A 188 -3.20 2.91 -20.90
CA VAL A 188 -3.25 2.33 -19.55
C VAL A 188 -4.60 2.69 -18.93
N ASP A 189 -5.44 1.68 -18.85
CA ASP A 189 -6.84 1.71 -18.42
C ASP A 189 -7.04 2.02 -16.93
N PHE A 190 -8.11 2.76 -16.65
CA PHE A 190 -9.13 2.68 -15.58
C PHE A 190 -8.79 2.31 -14.11
N GLU A 191 -7.62 1.80 -13.77
CA GLU A 191 -7.35 1.19 -12.47
C GLU A 191 -6.93 2.22 -11.40
N VAL A 192 -6.24 3.30 -11.80
CA VAL A 192 -5.92 4.44 -10.93
C VAL A 192 -7.19 5.17 -10.44
N ALA A 193 -8.26 5.14 -11.24
CA ALA A 193 -9.56 5.67 -10.83
C ALA A 193 -10.21 4.83 -9.72
N ARG A 194 -10.01 3.51 -9.68
CA ARG A 194 -10.54 2.63 -8.61
C ARG A 194 -9.80 2.84 -7.28
N VAL A 195 -8.48 3.01 -7.30
CA VAL A 195 -7.70 3.25 -6.07
C VAL A 195 -8.10 4.58 -5.42
N THR A 196 -8.42 5.60 -6.21
CA THR A 196 -8.87 6.90 -5.68
C THR A 196 -10.29 6.84 -5.09
N LEU A 197 -11.15 5.95 -5.59
CA LEU A 197 -12.53 5.81 -5.10
C LEU A 197 -12.64 4.93 -3.84
N CYS A 198 -11.70 4.02 -3.59
CA CYS A 198 -11.73 3.18 -2.39
C CYS A 198 -11.44 3.98 -1.10
N CYS A 199 -10.67 5.07 -1.19
CA CYS A 199 -10.37 5.93 -0.05
C CYS A 199 -11.45 6.98 0.27
N VAL A 200 -12.46 7.16 -0.60
CA VAL A 200 -13.51 8.21 -0.45
C VAL A 200 -14.85 7.56 -0.09
N GLY A 201 -14.84 6.65 0.88
CA GLY A 201 -16.05 6.19 1.54
C GLY A 201 -16.64 7.27 2.46
N ALA A 202 -17.14 8.40 1.93
CA ALA A 202 -18.00 9.31 2.73
C ALA A 202 -18.76 10.41 1.97
N ASP A 203 -18.37 10.87 0.76
CA ASP A 203 -18.97 12.12 0.23
C ASP A 203 -19.64 11.95 -1.15
N ARG A 204 -20.98 11.88 -1.13
CA ARG A 204 -21.84 11.79 -2.34
C ARG A 204 -21.57 12.91 -3.34
N ARG A 205 -21.11 14.09 -2.89
CA ARG A 205 -20.80 15.23 -3.78
C ARG A 205 -19.57 14.98 -4.63
N MET A 206 -18.58 14.25 -4.09
CA MET A 206 -17.36 13.91 -4.82
C MET A 206 -17.64 12.84 -5.87
N ALA A 207 -18.48 11.84 -5.55
CA ALA A 207 -18.92 10.85 -6.53
C ALA A 207 -19.68 11.48 -7.72
N THR A 208 -20.54 12.47 -7.46
CA THR A 208 -21.22 13.22 -8.53
C THR A 208 -20.25 14.08 -9.35
N TRP A 209 -19.24 14.67 -8.71
CA TRP A 209 -18.23 15.47 -9.40
C TRP A 209 -17.36 14.61 -10.32
N VAL A 210 -16.87 13.45 -9.83
CA VAL A 210 -16.09 12.49 -10.63
C VAL A 210 -16.91 11.99 -11.81
N ALA A 211 -18.17 11.57 -11.59
CA ALA A 211 -19.05 11.12 -12.67
C ALA A 211 -19.28 12.20 -13.75
N LYS A 212 -19.41 13.48 -13.34
CA LYS A 212 -19.59 14.60 -14.27
C LYS A 212 -18.31 14.90 -15.05
N TRP A 213 -17.15 14.82 -14.40
CA TRP A 213 -15.84 15.00 -15.04
C TRP A 213 -15.55 13.89 -16.06
N THR A 214 -15.79 12.62 -15.71
CA THR A 214 -15.62 11.48 -16.64
C THR A 214 -16.53 11.60 -17.85
N ARG A 215 -17.78 12.06 -17.67
CA ARG A 215 -18.71 12.33 -18.79
C ARG A 215 -18.20 13.45 -19.70
N MET A 216 -17.63 14.50 -19.11
CA MET A 216 -17.09 15.64 -19.86
C MET A 216 -15.86 15.24 -20.71
N GLN A 217 -14.99 14.37 -20.20
CA GLN A 217 -13.86 13.82 -20.96
C GLN A 217 -14.31 12.90 -22.10
N ARG A 218 -15.33 12.07 -21.88
CA ARG A 218 -15.89 11.21 -22.95
C ARG A 218 -16.50 12.02 -24.09
N CYS A 219 -17.13 13.17 -23.81
CA CYS A 219 -17.58 14.10 -24.85
C CYS A 219 -16.45 14.79 -25.61
N ARG A 220 -15.29 14.99 -24.96
CA ARG A 220 -14.12 15.63 -25.58
C ARG A 220 -13.38 14.70 -26.53
N LEU A 221 -13.33 13.40 -26.20
CA LEU A 221 -12.69 12.37 -27.00
C LEU A 221 -13.62 11.75 -28.06
N GLY A 222 -14.94 11.77 -27.83
CA GLY A 222 -15.94 11.23 -28.78
C GLY A 222 -16.26 12.12 -29.98
N GLY A 223 -15.69 13.32 -30.06
CA GLY A 223 -15.91 14.27 -31.17
C GLY A 223 -15.03 14.05 -32.41
N PHE A 224 -14.15 13.03 -32.41
CA PHE A 224 -13.12 12.86 -33.44
C PHE A 224 -13.36 11.68 -34.41
N LEU A 225 -14.51 11.01 -34.35
CA LEU A 225 -14.80 9.79 -35.16
C LEU A 225 -16.10 9.88 -35.98
N SER A 226 -16.44 11.04 -36.55
CA SER A 226 -17.53 11.13 -37.54
C SER A 226 -17.27 12.25 -38.54
N GLN A 227 -16.28 12.06 -39.41
CA GLN A 227 -16.21 12.73 -40.70
C GLN A 227 -15.33 11.95 -41.69
N GLU A 228 -15.80 10.78 -42.10
CA GLU A 228 -15.37 10.13 -43.34
C GLU A 228 -16.62 9.60 -44.05
N ASP A 229 -17.16 10.44 -44.94
CA ASP A 229 -17.91 10.11 -46.16
C ASP A 229 -17.64 11.25 -47.17
#